data_AF-A0A2Z7AX68-F1
#
_entry.id   AF-A0A2Z7AX68-F1
#
_cell.length_a   1.000
_cell.length_b   1.000
_cell.length_c   1.000
_cell.angle_alpha   90.00
_cell.angle_beta   90.00
_cell.angle_gamma   90.00
#
_symmetry.space_group_name_H-M   'P 1'
#
loop_
_entity.id
_entity.type
_entity.pdbx_description
1 polymer ?
#
loop_
_entity_poly.entity_id
_entity_poly.type
_entity_poly.pdbx_seq_one_letter_code
_entity_poly.pdbx_strand_id
1 'polypeptide(L)' 'MGVALHRAGAYTHLMNEEDKENLKWLHIFNKYDLYSKSKVRVDIEEVKPYYLSLIEKYFPAKLRW' A
#
# COMPACT_ATOMS: atom_id res chain seq x y z
N MET A 1 4.41 -9.70 -9.18
CA MET A 1 3.77 -10.72 -8.33
C MET A 1 2.35 -10.36 -7.88
N GLY A 2 1.92 -9.09 -7.92
CA GLY A 2 0.66 -8.65 -7.33
C GLY A 2 -0.64 -9.23 -7.94
N VAL A 3 -0.90 -9.01 -9.23
CA VAL A 3 -2.24 -9.22 -9.82
C VAL A 3 -2.72 -10.68 -9.72
N ALA A 4 -1.81 -11.65 -9.87
CA ALA A 4 -2.16 -13.07 -9.85
C ALA A 4 -2.77 -13.52 -8.50
N LEU A 5 -2.23 -13.04 -7.37
CA LEU A 5 -2.68 -13.43 -6.04
C LEU A 5 -3.91 -12.61 -5.61
N HIS A 6 -3.82 -11.28 -5.60
CA HIS A 6 -4.86 -10.42 -5.00
C HIS A 6 -6.01 -10.02 -5.94
N ARG A 7 -5.96 -10.40 -7.22
CA ARG A 7 -7.06 -10.13 -8.17
C ARG A 7 -7.59 -11.39 -8.83
N ALA A 8 -6.72 -12.37 -9.09
CA ALA A 8 -7.09 -13.63 -9.77
C ALA A 8 -7.15 -14.86 -8.84
N GLY A 9 -6.83 -14.73 -7.54
CA GLY A 9 -6.93 -15.82 -6.56
C GLY A 9 -5.95 -16.98 -6.79
N ALA A 10 -4.92 -16.79 -7.61
CA ALA A 10 -3.88 -17.78 -7.81
C ALA A 10 -3.00 -17.91 -6.55
N TYR A 11 -2.36 -19.07 -6.37
CA TYR A 11 -1.43 -19.34 -5.25
C TYR A 11 -2.06 -19.36 -3.83
N THR A 12 -3.39 -19.42 -3.72
CA THR A 12 -4.09 -19.58 -2.43
C THR A 12 -3.70 -20.85 -1.66
N HIS A 13 -3.25 -21.89 -2.36
CA HIS A 13 -2.73 -23.11 -1.76
C HIS A 13 -1.36 -22.94 -1.08
N LEU A 14 -0.65 -21.83 -1.32
CA LEU A 14 0.61 -21.47 -0.65
C LEU A 14 0.40 -20.55 0.56
N MET A 15 -0.84 -20.09 0.80
CA MET A 15 -1.15 -19.14 1.85
C MET A 15 -1.37 -19.82 3.20
N ASN A 16 -0.80 -19.24 4.25
CA ASN A 16 -1.15 -19.58 5.62
C ASN A 16 -2.40 -18.79 6.09
N GLU A 17 -2.84 -19.00 7.33
CA GLU A 17 -4.03 -18.32 7.87
C GLU A 17 -3.84 -16.80 8.00
N GLU A 18 -2.65 -16.34 8.38
CA GLU A 18 -2.33 -14.91 8.47
C GLU A 18 -2.40 -14.23 7.08
N ASP A 19 -1.89 -14.89 6.04
CA ASP A 19 -1.97 -14.39 4.67
C ASP A 19 -3.43 -14.22 4.22
N LYS A 20 -4.29 -15.18 4.57
CA LYS A 20 -5.73 -15.14 4.26
C LYS A 20 -6.42 -13.99 4.99
N GLU A 21 -6.09 -13.76 6.25
CA GLU A 21 -6.61 -12.61 6.99
C GLU A 21 -6.13 -11.28 6.43
N ASN A 22 -4.88 -11.21 5.96
CA ASN A 22 -4.28 -10.01 5.40
C ASN A 22 -4.75 -9.68 3.97
N LEU A 23 -5.33 -10.64 3.22
CA LEU A 23 -5.91 -10.38 1.90
C LEU A 23 -6.92 -9.23 1.91
N LYS A 24 -7.73 -9.11 2.98
CA LYS A 24 -8.72 -8.02 3.09
C LYS A 24 -8.07 -6.65 3.04
N TRP A 25 -6.92 -6.47 3.70
CA TRP A 25 -6.17 -5.22 3.72
C TRP A 25 -5.52 -4.95 2.37
N LEU A 26 -5.02 -6.00 1.73
CA LEU A 26 -4.45 -5.92 0.39
C LEU A 26 -5.49 -5.49 -0.66
N HIS A 27 -6.72 -6.00 -0.60
CA HIS A 27 -7.81 -5.58 -1.47
C HIS A 27 -8.21 -4.12 -1.27
N ILE A 28 -8.29 -3.66 -0.01
CA ILE A 28 -8.58 -2.26 0.32
C ILE A 28 -7.49 -1.35 -0.25
N PHE A 29 -6.22 -1.69 -0.03
CA PHE A 29 -5.08 -0.93 -0.55
C PHE A 29 -5.09 -0.87 -2.09
N ASN A 30 -5.36 -2.00 -2.75
CA ASN A 30 -5.37 -2.09 -4.22
C ASN A 30 -6.37 -1.12 -4.86
N LYS A 31 -7.54 -0.92 -4.24
CA LYS A 31 -8.53 0.05 -4.71
C LYS A 31 -7.92 1.46 -4.81
N TYR A 32 -7.14 1.87 -3.81
CA TYR A 32 -6.48 3.17 -3.84
C TYR A 32 -5.34 3.21 -4.85
N ASP A 33 -4.46 2.21 -4.90
CA ASP A 33 -3.36 2.16 -5.89
C ASP A 33 -3.86 2.18 -7.34
N LEU A 34 -4.93 1.45 -7.64
CA LEU A 34 -5.45 1.35 -9.01
C LEU A 34 -6.20 2.61 -9.45
N TYR A 35 -7.02 3.18 -8.56
CA TYR A 35 -7.97 4.23 -8.94
C TYR A 35 -7.55 5.65 -8.53
N SER A 36 -6.49 5.83 -7.74
CA SER A 36 -5.95 7.17 -7.43
C SER A 36 -5.04 7.73 -8.53
N LYS A 37 -4.71 6.92 -9.55
CA LYS A 37 -3.87 7.32 -10.68
C LYS A 37 -4.62 8.29 -11.60
N SER A 38 -4.48 9.59 -11.32
CA SER A 38 -5.04 10.69 -12.11
C SER A 38 -3.98 11.30 -13.04
N LYS A 39 -4.42 11.91 -14.14
CA LYS A 39 -3.55 12.77 -14.97
C LYS A 39 -3.20 14.09 -14.27
N VAL A 40 -4.03 14.51 -13.32
CA VAL A 40 -3.81 15.69 -12.50
C VAL A 40 -2.84 15.33 -11.38
N ARG A 41 -1.73 16.07 -11.30
CA ARG A 41 -0.74 15.89 -10.24
C ARG A 41 -1.21 16.57 -8.96
N VAL A 42 -0.90 15.94 -7.83
CA VAL A 42 -1.09 16.53 -6.50
C VAL A 42 -0.02 17.62 -6.30
N ASP A 43 -0.40 18.71 -5.65
CA ASP A 43 0.57 19.72 -5.20
C ASP A 43 1.40 19.14 -4.05
N ILE A 44 2.70 18.98 -4.30
CA ILE A 44 3.62 18.36 -3.35
C ILE A 44 3.83 19.27 -2.14
N GLU A 45 3.88 20.58 -2.32
CA GLU A 45 4.18 21.50 -1.22
C GLU A 45 3.02 21.58 -0.22
N GLU A 46 1.78 21.40 -0.67
CA GLU A 46 0.60 21.34 0.19
C GLU A 46 0.59 20.07 1.07
N VAL A 47 0.90 18.90 0.49
CA VAL A 47 0.74 17.61 1.20
C VAL A 47 1.98 17.20 2.00
N LYS A 48 3.15 17.75 1.67
CA LYS A 48 4.44 17.39 2.27
C LYS A 48 4.48 17.54 3.80
N PRO A 49 4.00 18.63 4.43
CA PRO A 49 4.01 18.74 5.88
C PRO A 49 3.24 17.61 6.59
N TYR A 50 2.10 17.21 6.02
CA TYR A 50 1.30 16.11 6.56
C TYR A 50 2.05 14.78 6.50
N TYR A 51 2.59 14.41 5.33
CA TYR A 51 3.31 13.14 5.19
C TYR A 51 4.61 13.10 5.99
N LEU A 52 5.33 14.22 6.13
CA LEU A 52 6.51 14.30 6.99
C LEU A 52 6.15 14.03 8.46
N SER A 53 5.03 14.57 8.96
CA SER A 53 4.56 14.30 10.33
C SER A 53 4.27 12.81 10.57
N LEU A 54 3.78 12.10 9.56
CA LEU A 54 3.56 10.65 9.62
C LEU A 54 4.89 9.89 9.58
N ILE A 55 5.83 10.30 8.73
CA ILE A 55 7.15 9.67 8.63
C ILE A 55 7.87 9.77 9.99
N GLU A 56 7.88 10.95 10.60
CA GLU A 56 8.50 11.17 11.92
C GLU A 56 7.81 10.36 13.04
N LYS A 57 6.50 10.16 12.93
CA LYS A 57 5.74 9.37 13.91
C LYS A 57 6.00 7.87 13.81
N TYR A 58 6.14 7.33 12.60
CA TYR A 58 6.14 5.89 12.36
C TYR A 58 7.53 5.30 12.04
N PHE A 59 8.53 6.13 11.69
CA PHE A 59 9.86 5.67 11.28
C PHE A 59 10.99 6.36 12.06
N PRO A 60 12.14 5.69 12.25
CA PRO A 60 13.33 6.32 12.79
C PRO A 60 13.93 7.32 11.80
N ALA A 61 14.64 8.33 12.30
CA ALA A 61 15.23 9.40 11.48
C ALA A 61 16.23 8.92 10.42
N LYS A 62 16.87 7.76 10.64
CA LYS A 62 17.79 7.15 9.67
C LYS A 62 17.38 5.70 9.42
N LEU A 63 17.11 5.41 8.15
CA LEU A 63 16.80 4.06 7.67
C LEU A 63 18.04 3.43 7.03
N ARG A 64 18.14 2.10 7.10
CA ARG A 64 19.14 1.32 6.38
C ARG A 64 18.45 0.65 5.20
N TRP A 65 18.76 1.12 4.01
CA TRP A 65 18.19 0.66 2.74
C TRP A 65 19.05 -0.40 2.09
#